data_AF-U6F628-F1
#
_entry.id   AF-U6F628-F1
#
_cell.length_a   1.000
_cell.length_b   1.000
_cell.length_c   1.000
_cell.angle_alpha   90.00
_cell.angle_beta   90.00
_cell.angle_gamma   90.00
#
_symmetry.space_group_name_H-M   'P 1'
#
loop_
_entity.id
_entity.type
_entity.pdbx_description
1 polymer ?
#
loop_
_entity_poly.entity_id
_entity_poly.type
_entity_poly.pdbx_seq_one_letter_code
_entity_poly.pdbx_strand_id
1 'polypeptide(L)'
;MKVTQTVHYEGASTRTPIDSKLEMDVHKRLVVDRVNGEIIKDSHWQGKFSNFKLIATPIVPGFVADQAVVGGKAINVFHPNETYTVKYELNKKPVADQTVKIEYVDILDDNKVIATDEVKGKANMPISYDAEAKIAALGEQGFDLVDNSFNGDGNVQFFGDSEQVPVFVITMKHNYALVNEKHPLDGVDKKEYSKEISFIVNFTGAGDKTPKPKKQTAVSFAFCNAQE
;
A
#
# COMPACT_ATOMS: atom_id res chain seq x y z
N MET A 1 -12.36 -12.73 -9.47
CA MET A 1 -13.51 -11.85 -9.17
C MET A 1 -13.02 -10.42 -9.25
N LYS A 2 -13.81 -9.54 -9.86
CA LYS A 2 -13.48 -8.12 -9.92
C LYS A 2 -14.04 -7.38 -8.72
N VAL A 3 -13.25 -6.47 -8.16
CA VAL A 3 -13.68 -5.46 -7.21
C VAL A 3 -13.41 -4.08 -7.81
N THR A 4 -14.25 -3.09 -7.50
CA THR A 4 -14.23 -1.77 -8.10
C THR A 4 -14.36 -0.67 -7.06
N GLN A 5 -13.68 0.45 -7.31
CA GLN A 5 -13.88 1.72 -6.61
C GLN A 5 -14.24 2.76 -7.66
N THR A 6 -15.38 3.43 -7.50
CA THR A 6 -15.85 4.48 -8.40
C THR A 6 -16.05 5.78 -7.63
N VAL A 7 -15.59 6.89 -8.19
CA VAL A 7 -15.84 8.24 -7.68
C VAL A 7 -16.70 8.97 -8.69
N HIS A 8 -17.91 9.33 -8.29
CA HIS A 8 -18.80 10.20 -9.03
C HIS A 8 -18.55 11.65 -8.65
N TYR A 9 -18.47 12.52 -9.66
CA TYR A 9 -18.34 13.96 -9.46
C TYR A 9 -19.64 14.66 -9.86
N GLU A 10 -20.06 15.65 -9.09
CA GLU A 10 -21.26 16.45 -9.40
C GLU A 10 -21.13 17.92 -8.99
N GLY A 11 -21.93 18.80 -9.59
CA GLY A 11 -22.08 20.20 -9.12
C GLY A 11 -21.24 21.26 -9.84
N ALA A 12 -20.31 20.89 -10.73
CA ALA A 12 -19.52 21.85 -11.52
C ALA A 12 -20.11 22.16 -12.91
N SER A 13 -21.44 22.00 -13.08
CA SER A 13 -22.14 22.20 -14.35
C SER A 13 -21.50 21.41 -15.49
N THR A 14 -21.31 22.01 -16.67
CA THR A 14 -20.65 21.40 -17.85
C THR A 14 -19.16 21.10 -17.65
N ARG A 15 -18.57 21.49 -16.50
CA ARG A 15 -17.17 21.26 -16.14
C ARG A 15 -17.00 20.19 -15.07
N THR A 16 -18.08 19.48 -14.74
CA THR A 16 -18.04 18.32 -13.86
C THR A 16 -17.11 17.26 -14.47
N PRO A 17 -16.07 16.82 -13.74
CA PRO A 17 -15.19 15.76 -14.20
C PRO A 17 -15.93 14.46 -14.50
N ILE A 18 -15.36 13.65 -15.38
CA ILE A 18 -15.83 12.27 -15.57
C ILE A 18 -15.52 11.42 -14.33
N ASP A 19 -16.31 10.38 -14.12
CA ASP A 19 -16.09 9.46 -13.02
C ASP A 19 -14.70 8.82 -13.06
N SER A 20 -14.07 8.72 -11.89
CA SER A 20 -12.84 7.93 -11.72
C SER A 20 -13.20 6.51 -11.36
N LYS A 21 -12.74 5.52 -12.13
CA LYS A 21 -13.00 4.11 -11.87
C LYS A 21 -11.71 3.30 -11.78
N LEU A 22 -11.56 2.55 -10.70
CA LEU A 22 -10.50 1.58 -10.50
C LEU A 22 -11.09 0.18 -10.41
N GLU A 23 -10.44 -0.77 -11.09
CA GLU A 23 -10.80 -2.19 -11.02
C GLU A 23 -9.58 -3.00 -10.58
N MET A 24 -9.81 -3.99 -9.73
CA MET A 24 -8.79 -4.95 -9.32
C MET A 24 -9.34 -6.37 -9.36
N ASP A 25 -8.46 -7.32 -9.63
CA ASP A 25 -8.78 -8.74 -9.59
C ASP A 25 -8.37 -9.35 -8.24
N VAL A 26 -9.33 -10.04 -7.62
CA VAL A 26 -9.11 -10.91 -6.47
C VAL A 26 -9.41 -12.35 -6.86
N HIS A 27 -8.63 -13.28 -6.32
CA HIS A 27 -8.74 -14.70 -6.61
C HIS A 27 -8.64 -15.52 -5.32
N LYS A 28 -9.14 -16.76 -5.35
CA LYS A 28 -8.94 -17.73 -4.28
C LYS A 28 -8.67 -19.11 -4.88
N ARG A 29 -8.05 -19.99 -4.11
CA ARG A 29 -7.73 -21.35 -4.49
C ARG A 29 -8.58 -22.33 -3.69
N LEU A 30 -9.19 -23.28 -4.39
CA LEU A 30 -9.98 -24.37 -3.82
C LEU A 30 -9.27 -25.70 -4.08
N VAL A 31 -9.28 -26.59 -3.10
CA VAL A 31 -8.93 -28.01 -3.27
C VAL A 31 -10.22 -28.81 -3.17
N VAL A 32 -10.53 -29.58 -4.21
CA VAL A 32 -11.79 -30.32 -4.34
C VAL A 32 -11.49 -31.80 -4.51
N ASP A 33 -12.21 -32.64 -3.80
CA ASP A 33 -12.22 -34.09 -4.02
C ASP A 33 -12.83 -34.39 -5.40
N ARG A 34 -12.08 -35.09 -6.25
CA ARG A 34 -12.51 -35.35 -7.64
C ARG A 34 -13.57 -36.45 -7.77
N VAL A 35 -13.80 -37.24 -6.73
CA VAL A 35 -14.75 -38.35 -6.73
C VAL A 35 -16.13 -37.86 -6.32
N ASN A 36 -16.23 -37.09 -5.23
CA ASN A 36 -17.52 -36.65 -4.68
C ASN A 36 -17.80 -35.14 -4.85
N GLY A 37 -16.81 -34.34 -5.25
CA GLY A 37 -16.95 -32.89 -5.46
C GLY A 37 -16.86 -32.05 -4.18
N GLU A 38 -16.50 -32.63 -3.03
CA GLU A 38 -16.39 -31.91 -1.76
C GLU A 38 -15.19 -30.96 -1.74
N ILE A 39 -15.38 -29.77 -1.15
CA ILE A 39 -14.29 -28.82 -0.93
C ILE A 39 -13.49 -29.25 0.30
N ILE A 40 -12.24 -29.66 0.09
CA ILE A 40 -11.31 -30.08 1.14
C ILE A 40 -10.59 -28.87 1.74
N LYS A 41 -10.27 -27.86 0.91
CA LYS A 41 -9.66 -26.60 1.36
C LYS A 41 -10.23 -25.43 0.59
N ASP A 42 -10.51 -24.35 1.30
CA ASP A 42 -10.92 -23.06 0.75
C ASP A 42 -9.96 -21.99 1.27
N SER A 43 -9.17 -21.38 0.37
CA SER A 43 -8.30 -20.28 0.75
C SER A 43 -9.10 -18.99 0.92
N HIS A 44 -8.57 -18.06 1.72
CA HIS A 44 -9.06 -16.69 1.69
C HIS A 44 -8.87 -16.06 0.30
N TRP A 45 -9.71 -15.07 -0.01
CA TRP A 45 -9.52 -14.23 -1.19
C TRP A 45 -8.22 -13.44 -1.07
N GLN A 46 -7.48 -13.39 -2.16
CA GLN A 46 -6.19 -12.72 -2.28
C GLN A 46 -6.24 -11.75 -3.47
N GLY A 47 -5.69 -10.57 -3.28
CA GLY A 47 -5.48 -9.55 -4.31
C GLY A 47 -4.06 -9.03 -4.24
N LYS A 48 -3.67 -8.21 -5.22
CA LYS A 48 -2.36 -7.54 -5.21
C LYS A 48 -2.17 -6.64 -3.98
N PHE A 49 -3.26 -6.01 -3.53
CA PHE A 49 -3.31 -5.13 -2.37
C PHE A 49 -4.53 -5.48 -1.51
N SER A 50 -4.49 -5.14 -0.22
CA SER A 50 -5.62 -5.28 0.70
C SER A 50 -6.59 -4.09 0.63
N ASN A 51 -6.14 -2.95 0.09
CA ASN A 51 -6.89 -1.71 0.03
C ASN A 51 -6.97 -1.20 -1.41
N PHE A 52 -8.00 -0.42 -1.73
CA PHE A 52 -7.97 0.45 -2.89
C PHE A 52 -6.94 1.57 -2.67
N LYS A 53 -6.38 2.13 -3.75
CA LYS A 53 -5.61 3.38 -3.65
C LYS A 53 -6.56 4.56 -3.40
N LEU A 54 -6.02 5.61 -2.77
CA LEU A 54 -6.68 6.91 -2.71
C LEU A 54 -6.77 7.54 -4.11
N ILE A 55 -7.81 8.33 -4.33
CA ILE A 55 -8.04 9.08 -5.57
C ILE A 55 -8.07 10.57 -5.22
N ALA A 56 -7.15 11.33 -5.79
CA ALA A 56 -7.15 12.78 -5.73
C ALA A 56 -8.34 13.35 -6.53
N THR A 57 -9.00 14.35 -5.97
CA THR A 57 -10.12 15.04 -6.63
C THR A 57 -9.59 16.04 -7.66
N PRO A 58 -10.06 16.01 -8.93
CA PRO A 58 -9.64 16.98 -9.93
C PRO A 58 -9.91 18.42 -9.50
N ILE A 59 -8.95 19.30 -9.74
CA ILE A 59 -9.12 20.74 -9.51
C ILE A 59 -9.97 21.32 -10.65
N VAL A 60 -11.05 22.00 -10.30
CA VAL A 60 -11.93 22.67 -11.27
C VAL A 60 -11.92 24.17 -10.98
N PRO A 61 -11.22 25.00 -11.78
CA PRO A 61 -11.15 26.45 -11.54
C PRO A 61 -12.51 27.10 -11.33
N GLY A 62 -12.66 27.94 -10.30
CA GLY A 62 -13.93 28.57 -9.94
C GLY A 62 -14.89 27.67 -9.15
N PHE A 63 -14.49 26.45 -8.80
CA PHE A 63 -15.25 25.54 -7.93
C PHE A 63 -14.38 24.99 -6.81
N VAL A 64 -15.04 24.60 -5.71
CA VAL A 64 -14.41 23.96 -4.55
C VAL A 64 -15.10 22.62 -4.34
N ALA A 65 -14.31 21.55 -4.26
CA ALA A 65 -14.84 20.23 -3.93
C ALA A 65 -15.05 20.13 -2.42
N ASP A 66 -16.05 19.37 -1.98
CA ASP A 66 -16.23 19.04 -0.56
C ASP A 66 -15.09 18.18 -0.01
N GLN A 67 -14.43 17.39 -0.87
CA GLN A 67 -13.36 16.47 -0.51
C GLN A 67 -12.20 16.54 -1.51
N ALA A 68 -10.98 16.77 -1.02
CA ALA A 68 -9.78 16.84 -1.86
C ALA A 68 -9.24 15.45 -2.26
N VAL A 69 -9.54 14.41 -1.46
CA VAL A 69 -9.13 13.01 -1.69
C VAL A 69 -10.25 12.11 -1.21
N VAL A 70 -10.50 11.01 -1.93
CA VAL A 70 -11.52 10.01 -1.59
C VAL A 70 -11.03 8.58 -1.87
N GLY A 71 -11.78 7.58 -1.44
CA GLY A 71 -11.44 6.18 -1.67
C GLY A 71 -10.54 5.59 -0.57
N GLY A 72 -9.74 4.59 -0.92
CA GLY A 72 -8.70 4.07 -0.03
C GLY A 72 -9.14 2.97 0.94
N LYS A 73 -10.41 2.54 0.91
CA LYS A 73 -10.91 1.52 1.84
C LYS A 73 -10.27 0.16 1.60
N ALA A 74 -10.23 -0.65 2.66
CA ALA A 74 -9.96 -2.07 2.57
C ALA A 74 -10.94 -2.76 1.61
N ILE A 75 -10.42 -3.66 0.77
CA ILE A 75 -11.19 -4.43 -0.20
C ILE A 75 -12.10 -5.40 0.55
N ASN A 76 -13.41 -5.29 0.30
CA ASN A 76 -14.40 -6.21 0.82
C ASN A 76 -15.04 -6.99 -0.33
N VAL A 77 -14.74 -8.29 -0.43
CA VAL A 77 -15.30 -9.15 -1.49
C VAL A 77 -16.81 -9.37 -1.40
N PHE A 78 -17.42 -9.09 -0.25
CA PHE A 78 -18.88 -9.11 -0.08
C PHE A 78 -19.54 -7.79 -0.50
N HIS A 79 -18.75 -6.70 -0.57
CA HIS A 79 -19.13 -5.41 -1.12
C HIS A 79 -18.14 -5.01 -2.23
N PRO A 80 -18.13 -5.75 -3.36
CA PRO A 80 -17.09 -5.62 -4.37
C PRO A 80 -17.10 -4.28 -5.10
N ASN A 81 -18.12 -3.44 -4.94
CA ASN A 81 -18.22 -2.15 -5.59
C ASN A 81 -18.35 -1.09 -4.49
N GLU A 82 -17.29 -0.30 -4.30
CA GLU A 82 -17.32 0.90 -3.48
C GLU A 82 -17.58 2.12 -4.37
N THR A 83 -18.44 3.01 -3.91
CA THR A 83 -18.84 4.20 -4.67
C THR A 83 -18.83 5.42 -3.76
N TYR A 84 -18.24 6.50 -4.27
CA TYR A 84 -18.10 7.77 -3.58
C TYR A 84 -18.71 8.88 -4.44
N THR A 85 -19.20 9.94 -3.80
CA THR A 85 -19.65 11.14 -4.50
C THR A 85 -18.88 12.34 -3.96
N VAL A 86 -18.29 13.11 -4.86
CA VAL A 86 -17.63 14.38 -4.58
C VAL A 86 -18.47 15.49 -5.19
N LYS A 87 -18.81 16.48 -4.37
CA LYS A 87 -19.66 17.60 -4.77
C LYS A 87 -18.82 18.85 -4.91
N TYR A 88 -19.03 19.56 -6.01
CA TYR A 88 -18.45 20.86 -6.26
C TYR A 88 -19.45 21.97 -5.98
N GLU A 89 -18.99 23.04 -5.35
CA GLU A 89 -19.72 24.29 -5.19
C GLU A 89 -18.97 25.45 -5.84
N LEU A 90 -19.71 26.49 -6.27
CA LEU A 90 -19.10 27.69 -6.85
C LEU A 90 -18.17 28.35 -5.82
N ASN A 91 -16.92 28.59 -6.22
CA ASN A 91 -15.95 29.32 -5.43
C ASN A 91 -16.36 30.81 -5.36
N LYS A 92 -16.76 31.27 -4.18
CA LYS A 92 -17.16 32.67 -3.93
C LYS A 92 -16.02 33.53 -3.37
N LYS A 93 -14.86 32.92 -3.10
CA LYS A 93 -13.72 33.56 -2.44
C LYS A 93 -12.42 33.17 -3.15
N PRO A 94 -12.17 33.74 -4.35
CA PRO A 94 -10.97 33.42 -5.08
C PRO A 94 -9.72 33.91 -4.34
N VAL A 95 -8.69 33.07 -4.28
CA VAL A 95 -7.40 33.35 -3.64
C VAL A 95 -6.30 33.32 -4.68
N ALA A 96 -5.48 34.38 -4.74
CA ALA A 96 -4.43 34.52 -5.75
C ALA A 96 -3.20 33.64 -5.46
N ASP A 97 -2.83 33.49 -4.20
CA ASP A 97 -1.73 32.62 -3.76
C ASP A 97 -2.28 31.25 -3.38
N GLN A 98 -1.67 30.20 -3.93
CA GLN A 98 -2.15 28.83 -3.80
C GLN A 98 -1.05 27.94 -3.24
N THR A 99 -1.48 26.89 -2.53
CA THR A 99 -0.63 25.80 -2.07
C THR A 99 -1.30 24.49 -2.45
N VAL A 100 -0.51 23.52 -2.92
CA VAL A 100 -0.95 22.13 -3.10
C VAL A 100 -0.05 21.21 -2.29
N LYS A 101 -0.58 20.06 -1.90
CA LYS A 101 0.19 18.98 -1.28
C LYS A 101 0.39 17.84 -2.27
N ILE A 102 1.58 17.26 -2.24
CA ILE A 102 1.88 16.00 -2.91
C ILE A 102 2.17 14.99 -1.82
N GLU A 103 1.25 14.05 -1.62
CA GLU A 103 1.34 13.01 -0.60
C GLU A 103 1.80 11.70 -1.23
N TYR A 104 2.85 11.14 -0.65
CA TYR A 104 3.36 9.81 -0.97
C TYR A 104 2.75 8.83 0.03
N VAL A 105 2.05 7.82 -0.47
CA VAL A 105 1.19 6.96 0.32
C VAL A 105 1.58 5.50 0.15
N ASP A 106 1.82 4.78 1.25
CA ASP A 106 2.07 3.34 1.22
C ASP A 106 0.75 2.55 1.24
N ILE A 107 0.45 1.91 0.10
CA ILE A 107 -0.78 1.11 -0.05
C ILE A 107 -0.79 -0.17 0.79
N LEU A 108 0.37 -0.64 1.27
CA LEU A 108 0.49 -1.84 2.09
C LEU A 108 0.38 -1.56 3.60
N ASP A 109 0.48 -0.30 4.02
CA ASP A 109 0.31 0.16 5.41
C ASP A 109 -0.95 1.03 5.53
N ASP A 110 -2.11 0.49 5.13
CA ASP A 110 -3.43 1.13 5.21
C ASP A 110 -3.49 2.55 4.59
N ASN A 111 -2.84 2.74 3.43
CA ASN A 111 -2.72 4.05 2.76
C ASN A 111 -2.10 5.13 3.67
N LYS A 112 -1.11 4.78 4.50
CA LYS A 112 -0.38 5.73 5.32
C LYS A 112 0.47 6.68 4.49
N VAL A 113 0.40 7.96 4.82
CA VAL A 113 1.29 8.99 4.25
C VAL A 113 2.70 8.79 4.81
N ILE A 114 3.66 8.59 3.93
CA ILE A 114 5.09 8.39 4.26
C ILE A 114 5.95 9.62 3.96
N ALA A 115 5.49 10.49 3.07
CA ALA A 115 6.11 11.78 2.81
C ALA A 115 5.07 12.77 2.26
N THR A 116 5.33 14.06 2.46
CA THR A 116 4.53 15.15 1.90
C THR A 116 5.46 16.25 1.43
N ASP A 117 5.22 16.73 0.22
CA ASP A 117 5.81 17.99 -0.27
C ASP A 117 4.71 19.04 -0.43
N GLU A 118 5.07 20.31 -0.27
CA GLU A 118 4.19 21.45 -0.51
C GLU A 118 4.74 22.30 -1.63
N VAL A 119 3.88 22.65 -2.59
CA VAL A 119 4.24 23.52 -3.72
C VAL A 119 3.34 24.73 -3.70
N LYS A 120 3.95 25.91 -3.80
CA LYS A 120 3.25 27.20 -3.80
C LYS A 120 3.30 27.84 -5.16
N GLY A 121 2.25 28.57 -5.50
CA GLY A 121 2.16 29.26 -6.78
C GLY A 121 1.01 30.23 -6.85
N LYS A 122 0.74 30.71 -8.07
CA LYS A 122 -0.38 31.60 -8.35
C LYS A 122 -1.56 30.80 -8.89
N ALA A 123 -2.77 31.26 -8.58
CA ALA A 123 -4.00 30.65 -9.08
C ALA A 123 -3.99 30.50 -10.60
N ASN A 124 -4.50 29.36 -11.08
CA ASN A 124 -4.60 29.00 -12.50
C ASN A 124 -3.27 28.91 -13.27
N MET A 125 -2.12 28.94 -12.58
CA MET A 125 -0.81 28.68 -13.20
C MET A 125 -0.46 27.19 -13.14
N PRO A 126 0.37 26.69 -14.07
CA PRO A 126 0.85 25.31 -14.00
C PRO A 126 1.67 25.08 -12.72
N ILE A 127 1.54 23.89 -12.16
CA ILE A 127 2.30 23.43 -11.00
C ILE A 127 3.63 22.87 -11.54
N SER A 128 4.71 23.61 -11.30
CA SER A 128 6.06 23.16 -11.61
C SER A 128 6.58 22.29 -10.46
N TYR A 129 6.37 20.98 -10.55
CA TYR A 129 6.84 20.00 -9.58
C TYR A 129 7.31 18.74 -10.30
N ASP A 130 8.37 18.13 -9.78
CA ASP A 130 8.92 16.88 -10.27
C ASP A 130 9.07 15.90 -9.08
N ALA A 131 8.39 14.76 -9.19
CA ALA A 131 8.37 13.74 -8.16
C ALA A 131 9.58 12.78 -8.25
N GLU A 132 10.32 12.76 -9.36
CA GLU A 132 11.32 11.72 -9.65
C GLU A 132 12.36 11.58 -8.55
N ALA A 133 12.93 12.70 -8.08
CA ALA A 133 13.95 12.68 -7.04
C ALA A 133 13.42 12.11 -5.71
N LYS A 134 12.17 12.42 -5.34
CA LYS A 134 11.55 11.92 -4.12
C LYS A 134 11.19 10.44 -4.25
N ILE A 135 10.64 10.03 -5.39
CA ILE A 135 10.35 8.62 -5.70
C ILE A 135 11.64 7.80 -5.63
N ALA A 136 12.74 8.29 -6.21
CA ALA A 136 14.04 7.61 -6.16
C ALA A 136 14.57 7.49 -4.72
N ALA A 137 14.49 8.56 -3.92
CA ALA A 137 14.91 8.54 -2.52
C ALA A 137 14.06 7.60 -1.63
N LEU A 138 12.76 7.45 -1.94
CA LEU A 138 11.91 6.45 -1.30
C LEU A 138 12.25 5.03 -1.80
N GLY A 139 12.65 4.89 -3.07
CA GLY A 139 13.24 3.69 -3.65
C GLY A 139 14.41 3.14 -2.84
N GLU A 140 15.37 4.01 -2.51
CA GLU A 140 16.53 3.66 -1.68
C GLU A 140 16.15 3.27 -0.25
N GLN A 141 14.98 3.70 0.23
CA GLN A 141 14.41 3.32 1.53
C GLN A 141 13.56 2.04 1.47
N GLY A 142 13.51 1.38 0.32
CA GLY A 142 12.81 0.10 0.15
C GLY A 142 11.34 0.23 -0.27
N PHE A 143 10.95 1.35 -0.89
CA PHE A 143 9.61 1.51 -1.47
C PHE A 143 9.63 1.43 -3.00
N ASP A 144 8.68 0.74 -3.62
CA ASP A 144 8.48 0.82 -5.07
C ASP A 144 7.31 1.76 -5.41
N LEU A 145 7.40 2.43 -6.56
CA LEU A 145 6.28 3.16 -7.14
C LEU A 145 5.17 2.20 -7.59
N VAL A 146 3.93 2.49 -7.19
CA VAL A 146 2.73 1.80 -7.68
C VAL A 146 2.01 2.63 -8.73
N ASP A 147 1.83 3.94 -8.46
CA ASP A 147 1.07 4.85 -9.30
C ASP A 147 1.46 6.30 -9.02
N ASN A 148 1.68 7.09 -10.07
CA ASN A 148 1.91 8.53 -9.96
C ASN A 148 0.72 9.27 -10.56
N SER A 149 -0.25 9.66 -9.73
CA SER A 149 -1.44 10.39 -10.19
C SER A 149 -1.22 11.88 -10.44
N PHE A 150 -0.04 12.42 -10.10
CA PHE A 150 0.29 13.82 -10.34
C PHE A 150 0.62 14.05 -11.82
N ASN A 151 1.61 13.33 -12.36
CA ASN A 151 2.09 13.51 -13.73
C ASN A 151 2.56 12.20 -14.39
N GLY A 152 2.19 11.03 -13.87
CA GLY A 152 2.63 9.74 -14.41
C GLY A 152 2.14 9.46 -15.84
N ASP A 153 1.10 10.16 -16.28
CA ASP A 153 0.55 10.13 -17.64
C ASP A 153 1.08 11.27 -18.54
N GLY A 154 1.99 12.11 -18.01
CA GLY A 154 2.53 13.27 -18.70
C GLY A 154 1.63 14.52 -18.67
N ASN A 155 0.51 14.49 -17.93
CA ASN A 155 -0.36 15.65 -17.81
C ASN A 155 0.27 16.78 -16.98
N VAL A 156 -0.08 18.01 -17.36
CA VAL A 156 0.28 19.22 -16.60
C VAL A 156 -0.85 19.53 -15.62
N GLN A 157 -0.49 19.66 -14.34
CA GLN A 157 -1.42 20.06 -13.29
C GLN A 157 -1.40 21.58 -13.10
N PHE A 158 -2.51 22.14 -12.63
CA PHE A 158 -2.67 23.59 -12.42
C PHE A 158 -3.13 23.89 -11.00
N PHE A 159 -2.68 25.02 -10.46
CA PHE A 159 -3.22 25.54 -9.21
C PHE A 159 -4.69 25.91 -9.38
N GLY A 160 -5.49 25.65 -8.34
CA GLY A 160 -6.87 26.14 -8.26
C GLY A 160 -6.94 27.63 -7.98
N ASP A 161 -8.05 28.08 -7.41
CA ASP A 161 -8.26 29.47 -7.03
C ASP A 161 -8.97 29.61 -5.68
N SER A 162 -8.93 28.61 -4.80
CA SER A 162 -9.71 28.60 -3.54
C SER A 162 -8.84 28.55 -2.29
N GLU A 163 -9.43 28.70 -1.11
CA GLU A 163 -8.76 28.50 0.18
C GLU A 163 -8.51 27.01 0.49
N GLN A 164 -9.22 26.09 -0.16
CA GLN A 164 -8.98 24.65 -0.01
C GLN A 164 -7.60 24.31 -0.59
N VAL A 165 -6.81 23.54 0.16
CA VAL A 165 -5.52 23.01 -0.28
C VAL A 165 -5.77 21.66 -0.97
N PRO A 166 -5.63 21.57 -2.31
CA PRO A 166 -5.77 20.30 -3.02
C PRO A 166 -4.60 19.36 -2.70
N VAL A 167 -4.85 18.07 -2.85
CA VAL A 167 -3.87 17.01 -2.61
C VAL A 167 -3.74 16.14 -3.86
N PHE A 168 -2.51 15.92 -4.29
CA PHE A 168 -2.15 14.90 -5.27
C PHE A 168 -1.55 13.70 -4.55
N VAL A 169 -1.86 12.48 -5.01
CA VAL A 169 -1.41 11.25 -4.36
C VAL A 169 -0.46 10.48 -5.27
N ILE A 170 0.72 10.16 -4.76
CA ILE A 170 1.66 9.22 -5.37
C ILE A 170 1.63 7.95 -4.53
N THR A 171 1.14 6.87 -5.12
CA THR A 171 0.99 5.58 -4.43
C THR A 171 2.30 4.81 -4.52
N MET A 172 2.83 4.43 -3.36
CA MET A 172 4.02 3.62 -3.15
C MET A 172 3.61 2.30 -2.48
N LYS A 173 4.54 1.35 -2.43
CA LYS A 173 4.45 0.15 -1.58
C LYS A 173 5.81 -0.12 -0.93
N HIS A 174 5.89 -0.49 0.34
CA HIS A 174 7.16 -1.03 0.85
C HIS A 174 7.46 -2.41 0.28
N ASN A 175 8.74 -2.80 0.34
CA ASN A 175 9.21 -4.10 -0.08
C ASN A 175 9.40 -5.06 1.10
N TYR A 176 9.20 -6.35 0.85
CA TYR A 176 9.48 -7.40 1.82
C TYR A 176 10.68 -8.23 1.36
N ALA A 177 11.58 -8.51 2.29
CA ALA A 177 12.69 -9.43 2.07
C ALA A 177 12.40 -10.77 2.77
N LEU A 178 12.65 -11.88 2.06
CA LEU A 178 12.59 -13.20 2.67
C LEU A 178 13.86 -13.42 3.50
N VAL A 179 13.70 -13.59 4.81
CA VAL A 179 14.82 -13.76 5.75
C VAL A 179 14.97 -15.23 6.11
N ASN A 180 16.18 -15.77 5.94
CA ASN A 180 16.56 -17.12 6.38
C ASN A 180 18.07 -17.23 6.61
N GLU A 181 18.58 -18.44 6.88
CA GLU A 181 20.02 -18.64 7.11
C GLU A 181 20.90 -18.21 5.92
N LYS A 182 20.44 -18.49 4.68
CA LYS A 182 21.20 -18.16 3.46
C LYS A 182 21.04 -16.70 3.06
N HIS A 183 20.00 -16.03 3.54
CA HIS A 183 19.69 -14.63 3.28
C HIS A 183 19.32 -13.93 4.60
N PRO A 184 20.30 -13.67 5.48
CA PRO A 184 20.04 -12.93 6.72
C PRO A 184 19.77 -11.45 6.40
N LEU A 185 19.03 -10.78 7.28
CA LEU A 185 18.78 -9.35 7.21
C LEU A 185 19.21 -8.67 8.51
N ASP A 186 19.98 -7.60 8.40
CA ASP A 186 20.41 -6.82 9.55
C ASP A 186 19.20 -6.29 10.35
N GLY A 187 19.24 -6.48 11.67
CA GLY A 187 18.15 -6.11 12.58
C GLY A 187 17.13 -7.22 12.86
N VAL A 188 17.16 -8.35 12.16
CA VAL A 188 16.34 -9.52 12.47
C VAL A 188 17.16 -10.53 13.31
N ASP A 189 16.69 -10.89 14.51
CA ASP A 189 17.39 -11.87 15.35
C ASP A 189 17.38 -13.25 14.67
N LYS A 190 18.56 -13.89 14.60
CA LYS A 190 18.74 -15.25 14.07
C LYS A 190 17.80 -16.28 14.71
N LYS A 191 17.36 -16.05 15.95
CA LYS A 191 16.39 -16.91 16.66
C LYS A 191 15.01 -16.94 16.01
N GLU A 192 14.64 -15.91 15.23
CA GLU A 192 13.35 -15.86 14.53
C GLU A 192 13.27 -16.90 13.39
N TYR A 193 14.42 -17.32 12.85
CA TYR A 193 14.49 -18.25 11.72
C TYR A 193 15.43 -19.45 11.93
N SER A 194 16.03 -19.57 13.12
CA SER A 194 16.84 -20.73 13.51
C SER A 194 16.64 -21.09 14.98
N LYS A 195 16.70 -22.38 15.29
CA LYS A 195 16.59 -22.89 16.65
C LYS A 195 17.75 -23.83 16.95
N GLU A 196 18.54 -23.48 17.96
CA GLU A 196 19.52 -24.40 18.52
C GLU A 196 18.81 -25.45 19.37
N ILE A 197 19.08 -26.72 19.09
CA ILE A 197 18.56 -27.87 19.83
C ILE A 197 19.77 -28.58 20.44
N SER A 198 19.78 -28.70 21.77
CA SER A 198 20.81 -29.47 22.47
C SER A 198 20.23 -30.73 23.10
N PHE A 199 20.91 -31.84 22.86
CA PHE A 199 20.68 -33.11 23.55
C PHE A 199 21.80 -33.32 24.57
N ILE A 200 21.44 -33.54 25.84
CA ILE A 200 22.41 -33.78 26.92
C ILE A 200 22.24 -35.22 27.40
N VAL A 201 23.31 -36.01 27.30
CA VAL A 201 23.40 -37.35 27.88
C VAL A 201 24.00 -37.23 29.27
N ASN A 202 23.20 -37.52 30.29
CA ASN A 202 23.66 -37.63 31.68
C ASN A 202 24.07 -39.08 31.97
N PHE A 203 25.22 -39.27 32.59
CA PHE A 203 25.70 -40.57 33.05
C PHE A 203 25.49 -40.68 34.56
N THR A 204 25.11 -41.85 35.07
CA THR A 204 24.93 -42.13 36.51
C THR A 204 25.48 -43.51 36.87
N GLY A 205 25.63 -43.79 38.17
CA GLY A 205 25.89 -45.15 38.67
C GLY A 205 27.35 -45.53 38.94
N ALA A 206 28.32 -44.62 38.79
CA ALA A 206 29.74 -44.92 39.03
C ALA A 206 30.37 -44.13 40.20
N GLY A 207 29.55 -43.55 41.10
CA GLY A 207 30.04 -42.74 42.22
C GLY A 207 30.96 -41.61 41.76
N ASP A 208 32.11 -41.45 42.41
CA ASP A 208 33.12 -40.42 42.08
C ASP A 208 33.74 -40.58 40.68
N LYS A 209 33.56 -41.73 40.03
CA LYS A 209 34.04 -41.99 38.66
C LYS A 209 32.96 -41.72 37.60
N THR A 210 31.80 -41.18 37.96
CA THR A 210 30.73 -40.89 37.01
C THR A 210 31.20 -39.85 35.97
N PRO A 211 31.16 -40.17 34.67
CA PRO A 211 31.57 -39.22 33.62
C PRO A 211 30.71 -37.96 33.62
N LYS A 212 31.33 -36.83 33.26
CA LYS A 212 30.59 -35.58 33.05
C LYS A 212 29.55 -35.76 31.92
N PRO A 213 28.38 -35.09 32.02
CA PRO A 213 27.39 -35.11 30.95
C PRO A 213 28.00 -34.72 29.60
N LYS A 214 27.56 -35.39 28.53
CA LYS A 214 27.94 -35.03 27.16
C LYS A 214 26.81 -34.24 26.52
N LYS A 215 27.12 -33.03 26.06
CA LYS A 215 26.21 -32.17 25.30
C LYS A 215 26.49 -32.32 23.81
N GLN A 216 25.46 -32.57 23.03
CA GLN A 216 25.48 -32.50 21.58
C GLN A 216 24.52 -31.40 21.14
N THR A 217 24.96 -30.55 20.22
CA THR A 217 24.17 -29.44 19.70
C THR A 217 23.93 -29.63 18.21
N ALA A 218 22.70 -29.37 17.76
CA ALA A 218 22.32 -29.24 16.36
C ALA A 218 21.58 -27.91 16.17
N VAL A 219 21.66 -27.32 14.98
CA VAL A 219 20.89 -26.12 14.63
C VAL A 219 19.86 -26.53 13.58
N SER A 220 18.58 -26.26 13.86
CA SER A 220 17.48 -26.44 12.92
C SER A 220 17.09 -25.08 12.35
N PHE A 221 16.75 -25.04 11.07
CA PHE A 221 16.27 -23.84 10.40
C PHE A 221 14.81 -24.02 10.01
N ALA A 222 14.03 -22.94 10.09
CA ALA A 222 12.68 -22.95 9.55
C ALA A 222 12.78 -22.92 8.01
N PHE A 223 12.27 -23.97 7.35
CA PHE A 223 12.10 -23.97 5.91
C PHE A 223 10.78 -23.27 5.58
N CYS A 224 10.85 -22.06 5.03
CA CYS A 224 9.69 -21.46 4.38
C CYS A 224 9.69 -21.92 2.91
N ASN A 225 8.79 -22.84 2.55
CA ASN A 225 8.49 -23.09 1.15
C ASN A 225 7.74 -21.85 0.63
N ALA A 226 8.45 -20.94 -0.04
CA ALA A 226 7.80 -19.89 -0.81
C ALA A 226 6.95 -20.57 -1.89
N GLN A 227 5.62 -20.46 -1.79
CA GLN A 227 4.78 -20.64 -2.96
C GLN A 227 4.94 -19.38 -3.81
N GLU A 228 5.48 -19.57 -5.01
CA GLU A 228 5.49 -18.60 -6.11
C GLU A 228 4.07 -18.13 -6.48
#